data_AF-A0A2T5I7H0-F1
#
_entry.id   AF-A0A2T5I7H0-F1
#
_cell.length_a   1.000
_cell.length_b   1.000
_cell.length_c   1.000
_cell.angle_alpha   90.00
_cell.angle_beta   90.00
_cell.angle_gamma   90.00
#
_symmetry.space_group_name_H-M   'P 1'
#
loop_
_entity.id
_entity.type
_entity.pdbx_description
1 polymer ?
#
loop_
_entity_poly.entity_id
_entity_poly.type
_entity_poly.pdbx_seq_one_letter_code
_entity_poly.pdbx_strand_id
1 'polypeptide(L)'
;MSAVFGAANWSKSGYNIADFSGAKFVFLDGSDNNANELSSFIGGNQSFLENYVAGGGHLFINSAPNEGGTFSLGFGVTLNYDFAHQSTHSSVATINTAGVSAGLTYGDIATEYTGNFFSHATVTGPLTSLIDGSAGSIFSVMDWGSGFVAFGGQTTTNFHDPVVDARGLLANELAYVASVPFVSPLPIPEPEIYAMLLAGLGLLGFVARRRKESVI
;
A
#
# COMPACT_ATOMS: atom_id res chain seq x y z
N MET A 1 3.62 -10.26 -13.80
CA MET A 1 2.24 -10.62 -14.22
C MET A 1 2.05 -12.11 -14.47
N SER A 2 2.44 -12.69 -15.62
CA SER A 2 2.13 -14.12 -15.91
C SER A 2 2.65 -15.13 -14.89
N ALA A 3 3.80 -14.88 -14.25
CA ALA A 3 4.34 -15.74 -13.21
C ALA A 3 3.47 -15.80 -11.95
N VAL A 4 2.70 -14.74 -11.67
CA VAL A 4 1.85 -14.61 -10.48
C VAL A 4 0.41 -14.97 -10.79
N PHE A 5 -0.13 -14.42 -11.88
CA PHE A 5 -1.56 -14.52 -12.21
C PHE A 5 -1.86 -15.63 -13.22
N GLY A 6 -0.86 -16.17 -13.91
CA GLY A 6 -1.05 -17.06 -15.06
C GLY A 6 -1.33 -16.28 -16.34
N ALA A 7 -0.82 -16.77 -17.48
CA ALA A 7 -0.79 -16.01 -18.74
C ALA A 7 -2.17 -15.59 -19.30
N ALA A 8 -3.25 -16.26 -18.90
CA ALA A 8 -4.60 -15.99 -19.39
C ALA A 8 -5.45 -15.10 -18.46
N ASN A 9 -4.93 -14.74 -17.28
CA ASN A 9 -5.73 -14.07 -16.23
C ASN A 9 -5.35 -12.59 -16.03
N TRP A 10 -4.64 -11.99 -16.98
CA TRP A 10 -4.31 -10.57 -16.93
C TRP A 10 -4.27 -9.98 -18.35
N SER A 11 -4.46 -8.67 -18.42
CA SER A 11 -4.33 -7.87 -19.63
C SER A 11 -3.43 -6.67 -19.37
N LYS A 12 -2.86 -6.11 -20.45
CA LYS A 12 -2.12 -4.84 -20.43
C LYS A 12 -2.82 -3.84 -21.34
N SER A 13 -2.97 -2.63 -20.84
CA SER A 13 -3.52 -1.48 -21.55
C SER A 13 -2.77 -0.22 -21.09
N GLY A 14 -3.11 0.93 -21.68
CA GLY A 14 -2.69 2.23 -21.16
C GLY A 14 -3.56 2.68 -19.98
N TYR A 15 -3.39 3.91 -19.53
CA TYR A 15 -4.21 4.49 -18.47
C TYR A 15 -5.66 4.69 -18.89
N ASN A 16 -6.55 3.80 -18.42
CA ASN A 16 -7.97 3.83 -18.75
C ASN A 16 -8.81 3.27 -17.58
N ILE A 17 -9.73 4.09 -17.07
CA ILE A 17 -10.63 3.69 -15.97
C ILE A 17 -11.57 2.54 -16.34
N ALA A 18 -11.83 2.30 -17.63
CA ALA A 18 -12.68 1.19 -18.06
C ALA A 18 -12.09 -0.18 -17.68
N ASP A 19 -10.75 -0.27 -17.56
CA ASP A 19 -10.05 -1.52 -17.26
C ASP A 19 -10.18 -1.95 -15.78
N PHE A 20 -10.69 -1.07 -14.92
CA PHE A 20 -11.00 -1.41 -13.52
C PHE A 20 -12.29 -2.22 -13.40
N SER A 21 -13.15 -2.19 -14.42
CA SER A 21 -14.43 -2.92 -14.39
C SER A 21 -14.17 -4.42 -14.41
N GLY A 22 -14.57 -5.11 -13.33
CA GLY A 22 -14.36 -6.55 -13.17
C GLY A 22 -12.95 -6.94 -12.69
N ALA A 23 -11.98 -6.03 -12.73
CA ALA A 23 -10.64 -6.28 -12.20
C ALA A 23 -10.65 -6.31 -10.67
N LYS A 24 -10.08 -7.35 -10.07
CA LYS A 24 -9.86 -7.44 -8.61
C LYS A 24 -8.57 -6.79 -8.17
N PHE A 25 -7.60 -6.74 -9.08
CA PHE A 25 -6.30 -6.13 -8.88
C PHE A 25 -5.94 -5.32 -10.12
N VAL A 26 -5.42 -4.11 -9.94
CA VAL A 26 -4.86 -3.28 -11.00
C VAL A 26 -3.46 -2.83 -10.60
N PHE A 27 -2.52 -2.91 -11.55
CA PHE A 27 -1.17 -2.37 -11.38
C PHE A 27 -0.97 -1.19 -12.34
N LEU A 28 -0.81 0.01 -11.77
CA LEU A 28 -0.47 1.23 -12.49
C LEU A 28 1.04 1.45 -12.39
N ASP A 29 1.71 1.49 -13.54
CA ASP A 29 3.16 1.62 -13.64
C ASP A 29 3.55 2.89 -14.39
N GLY A 30 4.05 3.87 -13.63
CA GLY A 30 4.62 5.12 -14.14
C GLY A 30 5.99 4.96 -14.76
N SER A 31 6.66 3.82 -14.57
CA SER A 31 7.94 3.48 -15.21
C SER A 31 9.01 4.58 -15.07
N ASP A 32 9.97 4.62 -15.99
CA ASP A 32 10.98 5.67 -16.10
C ASP A 32 10.49 6.92 -16.85
N ASN A 33 9.63 6.76 -17.87
CA ASN A 33 9.20 7.84 -18.77
C ASN A 33 7.66 7.99 -18.88
N ASN A 34 6.89 7.51 -17.90
CA ASN A 34 5.42 7.69 -17.89
C ASN A 34 4.93 8.32 -16.56
N ALA A 35 5.81 9.02 -15.84
CA ALA A 35 5.48 9.55 -14.52
C ALA A 35 4.55 10.76 -14.65
N ASN A 36 4.73 11.58 -15.69
CA ASN A 36 3.85 12.71 -15.97
C ASN A 36 2.44 12.24 -16.37
N GLU A 37 2.36 11.18 -17.18
CA GLU A 37 1.10 10.55 -17.59
C GLU A 37 0.41 9.89 -16.41
N LEU A 38 1.15 9.18 -15.55
CA LEU A 38 0.60 8.60 -14.32
C LEU A 38 0.05 9.69 -13.40
N SER A 39 0.82 10.75 -13.17
CA SER A 39 0.42 11.89 -12.35
C SER A 39 -0.85 12.54 -12.88
N SER A 40 -0.93 12.75 -14.19
CA SER A 40 -2.12 13.30 -14.87
C SER A 40 -3.32 12.37 -14.74
N PHE A 41 -3.12 11.05 -14.92
CA PHE A 41 -4.19 10.06 -14.79
C PHE A 41 -4.74 10.00 -13.36
N ILE A 42 -3.88 9.95 -12.35
CA ILE A 42 -4.29 9.94 -10.94
C ILE A 42 -4.99 11.25 -10.61
N GLY A 43 -4.43 12.41 -10.98
CA GLY A 43 -5.02 13.71 -10.72
C GLY A 43 -6.41 13.88 -11.33
N GLY A 44 -6.65 13.30 -12.51
CA GLY A 44 -7.96 13.31 -13.16
C GLY A 44 -8.98 12.30 -12.61
N ASN A 45 -8.52 11.27 -11.89
CA ASN A 45 -9.34 10.11 -11.52
C ASN A 45 -9.26 9.73 -10.03
N GLN A 46 -8.72 10.60 -9.17
CA GLN A 46 -8.45 10.27 -7.77
C GLN A 46 -9.68 9.69 -7.04
N SER A 47 -10.84 10.36 -7.12
CA SER A 47 -12.06 9.85 -6.47
C SER A 47 -12.52 8.51 -7.02
N PHE A 48 -12.30 8.22 -8.31
CA PHE A 48 -12.62 6.93 -8.89
C PHE A 48 -11.71 5.83 -8.34
N LEU A 49 -10.40 6.07 -8.29
CA LEU A 49 -9.41 5.12 -7.76
C LEU A 49 -9.67 4.83 -6.28
N GLU A 50 -9.92 5.87 -5.48
CA GLU A 50 -10.24 5.74 -4.06
C GLU A 50 -11.55 4.96 -3.84
N ASN A 51 -12.58 5.18 -4.67
CA ASN A 51 -13.83 4.41 -4.60
C ASN A 51 -13.67 2.96 -5.05
N TYR A 52 -12.83 2.70 -6.06
CA TYR A 52 -12.50 1.33 -6.49
C TYR A 52 -11.89 0.54 -5.35
N VAL A 53 -10.87 1.10 -4.69
CA VAL A 53 -10.22 0.43 -3.55
C VAL A 53 -11.19 0.36 -2.37
N ALA A 54 -11.93 1.42 -2.08
CA ALA A 54 -12.92 1.41 -0.99
C ALA A 54 -14.00 0.33 -1.18
N GLY A 55 -14.33 0.00 -2.43
CA GLY A 55 -15.24 -1.08 -2.81
C GLY A 55 -14.65 -2.50 -2.79
N GLY A 56 -13.41 -2.68 -2.31
CA GLY A 56 -12.73 -3.97 -2.24
C GLY A 56 -11.83 -4.28 -3.43
N GLY A 57 -11.53 -3.30 -4.27
CA GLY A 57 -10.50 -3.39 -5.30
C GLY A 57 -9.10 -3.35 -4.69
N HIS A 58 -8.13 -3.98 -5.35
CA HIS A 58 -6.72 -3.93 -4.95
C HIS A 58 -5.93 -3.14 -5.99
N LEU A 59 -5.09 -2.23 -5.53
CA LEU A 59 -4.37 -1.32 -6.41
C LEU A 59 -2.89 -1.30 -6.05
N PHE A 60 -2.01 -1.42 -7.04
CA PHE A 60 -0.59 -1.14 -6.87
C PHE A 60 -0.23 0.02 -7.79
N ILE A 61 0.34 1.09 -7.25
CA ILE A 61 0.86 2.22 -8.00
C ILE A 61 2.38 2.28 -7.80
N ASN A 62 3.15 2.08 -8.85
CA ASN A 62 4.60 2.23 -8.81
C ASN A 62 5.06 3.24 -9.85
N SER A 63 6.07 4.04 -9.53
CA SER A 63 6.73 4.89 -10.52
C SER A 63 8.19 5.11 -10.11
N ALA A 64 9.13 4.96 -11.03
CA ALA A 64 10.54 5.24 -10.80
C ALA A 64 11.01 6.29 -11.81
N PRO A 65 10.62 7.56 -11.62
CA PRO A 65 10.66 8.55 -12.68
C PRO A 65 12.09 8.89 -13.12
N ASN A 66 12.25 9.23 -14.39
CA ASN A 66 13.36 10.03 -14.94
C ASN A 66 12.87 11.39 -15.47
N GLU A 67 11.63 11.75 -15.13
CA GLU A 67 10.93 12.95 -15.58
C GLU A 67 9.95 13.44 -14.50
N GLY A 68 9.50 14.68 -14.65
CA GLY A 68 8.54 15.28 -13.72
C GLY A 68 9.19 15.64 -12.38
N GLY A 69 8.40 15.53 -11.31
CA GLY A 69 8.79 15.88 -9.95
C GLY A 69 7.94 15.12 -8.94
N THR A 70 7.95 15.56 -7.69
CA THR A 70 7.04 15.05 -6.65
C THR A 70 5.56 15.24 -7.04
N PHE A 71 4.73 14.20 -6.87
CA PHE A 71 3.28 14.27 -7.12
C PHE A 71 2.46 13.38 -6.17
N SER A 72 1.17 13.68 -6.08
CA SER A 72 0.21 12.91 -5.28
C SER A 72 -0.14 11.58 -5.96
N LEU A 73 -0.15 10.49 -5.19
CA LEU A 73 -0.65 9.17 -5.63
C LEU A 73 -2.13 8.96 -5.28
N GLY A 74 -2.82 10.00 -4.77
CA GLY A 74 -4.12 9.86 -4.12
C GLY A 74 -3.98 9.34 -2.69
N PHE A 75 -5.08 9.03 -2.00
CA PHE A 75 -5.08 8.34 -0.69
C PHE A 75 -4.34 9.08 0.44
N GLY A 76 -4.02 10.37 0.26
CA GLY A 76 -3.15 11.13 1.16
C GLY A 76 -1.66 10.75 1.07
N VAL A 77 -1.26 10.12 -0.03
CA VAL A 77 0.10 9.63 -0.29
C VAL A 77 0.78 10.48 -1.36
N THR A 78 2.06 10.76 -1.12
CA THR A 78 2.94 11.50 -2.03
C THR A 78 4.08 10.62 -2.49
N LEU A 79 4.33 10.61 -3.81
CA LEU A 79 5.57 10.13 -4.39
C LEU A 79 6.56 11.29 -4.43
N ASN A 80 7.69 11.15 -3.74
CA ASN A 80 8.74 12.14 -3.65
C ASN A 80 9.82 11.82 -4.66
N TYR A 81 10.10 12.77 -5.54
CA TYR A 81 11.07 12.61 -6.59
C TYR A 81 11.86 13.90 -6.80
N ASP A 82 13.19 13.78 -6.75
CA ASP A 82 14.15 14.87 -6.92
C ASP A 82 15.18 14.46 -7.97
N PHE A 83 14.88 14.75 -9.23
CA PHE A 83 15.78 14.46 -10.34
C PHE A 83 17.09 15.25 -10.26
N ALA A 84 17.03 16.50 -9.83
CA ALA A 84 18.15 17.42 -9.88
C ALA A 84 19.30 17.00 -8.96
N HIS A 85 18.98 16.44 -7.79
CA HIS A 85 19.98 16.02 -6.81
C HIS A 85 19.97 14.52 -6.53
N GLN A 86 19.05 13.76 -7.12
CA GLN A 86 18.87 12.32 -6.90
C GLN A 86 18.75 11.94 -5.41
N SER A 87 18.30 12.88 -4.57
CA SER A 87 18.22 12.72 -3.11
C SER A 87 17.19 11.68 -2.66
N THR A 88 16.29 11.30 -3.57
CA THR A 88 15.22 10.31 -3.39
C THR A 88 15.57 8.95 -3.98
N HIS A 89 16.71 8.83 -4.67
CA HIS A 89 17.14 7.56 -5.26
C HIS A 89 17.75 6.68 -4.17
N SER A 90 17.53 5.37 -4.29
CA SER A 90 18.14 4.39 -3.40
C SER A 90 18.93 3.37 -4.18
N SER A 91 20.18 3.17 -3.75
CA SER A 91 21.07 2.14 -4.28
C SER A 91 21.05 0.84 -3.47
N VAL A 92 20.34 0.86 -2.36
CA VAL A 92 20.10 -0.26 -1.47
C VAL A 92 18.62 -0.33 -1.14
N ALA A 93 18.15 -1.54 -0.91
CA ALA A 93 16.80 -1.79 -0.45
C ALA A 93 16.78 -2.94 0.54
N THR A 94 16.05 -2.74 1.63
CA THR A 94 15.90 -3.71 2.70
C THR A 94 14.43 -4.08 2.84
N ILE A 95 14.10 -5.35 2.64
CA ILE A 95 12.80 -5.90 3.05
C ILE A 95 12.80 -5.91 4.59
N ASN A 96 12.04 -5.00 5.18
CA ASN A 96 12.02 -4.84 6.63
C ASN A 96 11.16 -5.95 7.31
N THR A 97 11.09 -5.93 8.63
CA THR A 97 10.32 -6.93 9.40
C THR A 97 8.86 -7.04 8.97
N ALA A 98 8.21 -5.93 8.60
CA ALA A 98 6.84 -5.95 8.11
C ALA A 98 6.77 -6.57 6.70
N GLY A 99 7.72 -6.26 5.81
CA GLY A 99 7.83 -6.89 4.50
C GLY A 99 8.08 -8.40 4.56
N VAL A 100 8.94 -8.85 5.48
CA VAL A 100 9.16 -10.29 5.73
C VAL A 100 7.87 -10.94 6.22
N SER A 101 7.16 -10.30 7.15
CA SER A 101 5.87 -10.79 7.67
C SER A 101 4.77 -10.81 6.61
N ALA A 102 4.83 -9.90 5.64
CA ALA A 102 3.99 -9.86 4.45
C ALA A 102 4.33 -10.96 3.42
N GLY A 103 5.38 -11.76 3.66
CA GLY A 103 5.77 -12.85 2.77
C GLY A 103 6.57 -12.41 1.56
N LEU A 104 7.16 -11.20 1.57
CA LEU A 104 7.97 -10.69 0.46
C LEU A 104 9.24 -11.52 0.21
N THR A 105 9.61 -12.40 1.13
CA THR A 105 10.76 -13.31 1.03
C THR A 105 10.39 -14.73 0.59
N TYR A 106 9.18 -14.97 0.07
CA TYR A 106 8.79 -16.28 -0.44
C TYR A 106 9.78 -16.78 -1.51
N GLY A 107 10.13 -18.07 -1.45
CA GLY A 107 11.16 -18.67 -2.30
C GLY A 107 12.58 -18.52 -1.77
N ASP A 108 12.74 -18.15 -0.49
CA ASP A 108 14.02 -17.95 0.20
C ASP A 108 14.92 -16.91 -0.48
N ILE A 109 14.31 -15.87 -1.04
CA ILE A 109 15.02 -14.76 -1.68
C ILE A 109 15.66 -13.83 -0.65
N ALA A 110 16.64 -13.04 -1.09
CA ALA A 110 17.32 -12.06 -0.25
C ALA A 110 16.35 -11.07 0.43
N THR A 111 16.73 -10.59 1.61
CA THR A 111 16.11 -9.44 2.29
C THR A 111 16.85 -8.13 2.03
N GLU A 112 18.08 -8.21 1.55
CA GLU A 112 18.93 -7.07 1.24
C GLU A 112 19.24 -7.07 -0.25
N TYR A 113 19.00 -5.94 -0.88
CA TYR A 113 19.27 -5.72 -2.29
C TYR A 113 20.17 -4.52 -2.47
N THR A 114 20.92 -4.56 -3.56
CA THR A 114 21.71 -3.44 -4.05
C THR A 114 21.30 -3.10 -5.48
N GLY A 115 21.83 -2.02 -6.01
CA GLY A 115 21.67 -1.63 -7.41
C GLY A 115 22.08 -0.17 -7.58
N ASN A 116 22.58 0.24 -8.74
CA ASN A 116 22.93 1.66 -8.91
C ASN A 116 21.70 2.58 -8.76
N PHE A 117 20.51 2.04 -9.09
CA PHE A 117 19.24 2.74 -9.12
C PHE A 117 18.09 1.79 -8.74
N PHE A 118 18.12 1.21 -7.54
CA PHE A 118 17.07 0.28 -7.11
C PHE A 118 15.70 0.96 -7.07
N SER A 119 15.67 2.20 -6.58
CA SER A 119 14.51 3.10 -6.67
C SER A 119 14.95 4.49 -7.10
N HIS A 120 14.05 5.23 -7.74
CA HIS A 120 14.25 6.65 -8.04
C HIS A 120 13.46 7.56 -7.11
N ALA A 121 12.42 7.03 -6.48
CA ALA A 121 11.50 7.78 -5.64
C ALA A 121 11.30 7.10 -4.29
N THR A 122 10.80 7.89 -3.34
CA THR A 122 10.28 7.41 -2.06
C THR A 122 8.81 7.78 -1.92
N VAL A 123 8.09 7.09 -1.04
CA VAL A 123 6.67 7.37 -0.77
C VAL A 123 6.48 7.80 0.68
N THR A 124 5.62 8.79 0.89
CA THR A 124 5.26 9.31 2.21
C THR A 124 3.75 9.46 2.35
N GLY A 125 3.23 9.26 3.56
CA GLY A 125 1.79 9.27 3.84
C GLY A 125 1.44 8.40 5.06
N PRO A 126 0.15 8.13 5.29
CA PRO A 126 -0.33 7.25 6.36
C PRO A 126 -0.13 5.76 5.99
N LEU A 127 1.14 5.38 5.81
CA LEU A 127 1.54 4.12 5.19
C LEU A 127 2.26 3.18 6.17
N THR A 128 2.22 1.89 5.85
CA THR A 128 3.13 0.89 6.42
C THR A 128 4.23 0.58 5.41
N SER A 129 5.48 0.93 5.72
CA SER A 129 6.64 0.59 4.89
C SER A 129 6.94 -0.90 4.97
N LEU A 130 7.15 -1.54 3.82
CA LEU A 130 7.55 -2.94 3.72
C LEU A 130 8.97 -3.09 3.14
N ILE A 131 9.39 -2.16 2.30
CA ILE A 131 10.76 -2.08 1.79
C ILE A 131 11.28 -0.66 1.98
N ASP A 132 12.40 -0.57 2.68
CA ASP A 132 13.09 0.67 2.97
C ASP A 132 14.30 0.81 2.05
N GLY A 133 14.41 1.95 1.37
CA GLY A 133 15.62 2.36 0.66
C GLY A 133 16.46 3.32 1.51
N SER A 134 17.65 3.65 1.04
CA SER A 134 18.53 4.61 1.72
C SER A 134 17.92 6.01 1.88
N ALA A 135 17.01 6.40 0.99
CA ALA A 135 16.36 7.71 1.01
C ALA A 135 15.01 7.73 1.74
N GLY A 136 14.47 6.57 2.13
CA GLY A 136 13.13 6.45 2.73
C GLY A 136 12.38 5.21 2.25
N SER A 137 11.07 5.14 2.52
CA SER A 137 10.26 4.00 2.08
C SER A 137 10.13 3.99 0.55
N ILE A 138 10.34 2.83 -0.07
CA ILE A 138 10.30 2.65 -1.52
C ILE A 138 9.23 1.64 -1.96
N PHE A 139 8.67 0.88 -1.01
CA PHE A 139 7.46 0.08 -1.18
C PHE A 139 6.67 0.11 0.13
N SER A 140 5.45 0.63 0.07
CA SER A 140 4.58 0.86 1.22
C SER A 140 3.14 0.47 0.89
N VAL A 141 2.37 0.14 1.91
CA VAL A 141 0.98 -0.31 1.77
C VAL A 141 0.06 0.35 2.78
N MET A 142 -1.24 0.34 2.50
CA MET A 142 -2.29 0.67 3.46
C MET A 142 -3.62 0.00 3.08
N ASP A 143 -4.46 -0.19 4.09
CA ASP A 143 -5.88 -0.47 3.90
C ASP A 143 -6.62 0.79 3.46
N TRP A 144 -7.60 0.66 2.57
CA TRP A 144 -8.48 1.77 2.20
C TRP A 144 -9.92 1.28 1.96
N GLY A 145 -10.83 1.69 2.84
CA GLY A 145 -12.19 1.16 2.86
C GLY A 145 -12.17 -0.36 3.01
N SER A 146 -12.73 -1.08 2.03
CA SER A 146 -12.74 -2.55 2.02
C SER A 146 -11.64 -3.19 1.17
N GLY A 147 -10.74 -2.39 0.59
CA GLY A 147 -9.67 -2.87 -0.28
C GLY A 147 -8.29 -2.52 0.23
N PHE A 148 -7.30 -2.71 -0.64
CA PHE A 148 -5.90 -2.61 -0.30
C PHE A 148 -5.12 -1.87 -1.39
N VAL A 149 -4.19 -1.00 -0.98
CA VAL A 149 -3.37 -0.26 -1.94
C VAL A 149 -1.89 -0.29 -1.55
N ALA A 150 -1.05 -0.46 -2.57
CA ALA A 150 0.39 -0.39 -2.48
C ALA A 150 0.95 0.75 -3.33
N PHE A 151 2.05 1.33 -2.86
CA PHE A 151 2.74 2.45 -3.47
C PHE A 151 4.23 2.17 -3.53
N GLY A 152 4.88 2.48 -4.65
CA GLY A 152 6.29 2.21 -4.83
C GLY A 152 7.04 3.21 -5.70
N GLY A 153 8.35 3.24 -5.48
CA GLY A 153 9.34 4.04 -6.21
C GLY A 153 10.35 3.21 -7.01
N GLN A 154 10.13 1.90 -7.12
CA GLN A 154 11.12 0.92 -7.55
C GLN A 154 11.27 0.89 -9.07
N THR A 155 12.52 0.78 -9.53
CA THR A 155 12.82 0.59 -10.96
C THR A 155 12.46 -0.82 -11.41
N THR A 156 12.58 -1.07 -12.71
CA THR A 156 12.45 -2.42 -13.26
C THR A 156 13.56 -3.35 -12.72
N THR A 157 13.23 -4.63 -12.57
CA THR A 157 14.09 -5.66 -11.93
C THR A 157 15.52 -5.79 -12.49
N ASN A 158 15.82 -5.25 -13.67
CA ASN A 158 17.18 -5.24 -14.24
C ASN A 158 18.15 -4.24 -13.57
N PHE A 159 17.67 -3.41 -12.64
CA PHE A 159 18.50 -2.52 -11.82
C PHE A 159 18.72 -3.05 -10.40
N HIS A 160 18.28 -4.28 -10.12
CA HIS A 160 18.26 -4.86 -8.79
C HIS A 160 19.23 -6.03 -8.71
N ASP A 161 20.01 -6.08 -7.65
CA ASP A 161 20.93 -7.14 -7.31
C ASP A 161 20.58 -7.76 -5.95
N PRO A 162 20.62 -9.09 -5.81
CA PRO A 162 21.02 -10.05 -6.84
C PRO A 162 19.92 -10.26 -7.89
N VAL A 163 20.31 -10.22 -9.18
CA VAL A 163 19.38 -10.34 -10.32
C VAL A 163 18.53 -11.62 -10.28
N VAL A 164 19.05 -12.69 -9.68
CA VAL A 164 18.33 -13.96 -9.52
C VAL A 164 17.07 -13.82 -8.66
N ASP A 165 17.07 -12.89 -7.70
CA ASP A 165 15.99 -12.69 -6.74
C ASP A 165 15.08 -11.52 -7.15
N ALA A 166 15.57 -10.58 -7.94
CA ALA A 166 14.82 -9.37 -8.34
C ALA A 166 13.44 -9.68 -8.94
N ARG A 167 13.35 -10.71 -9.77
CA ARG A 167 12.07 -11.17 -10.34
C ARG A 167 11.16 -11.83 -9.31
N GLY A 168 11.75 -12.53 -8.34
CA GLY A 168 11.04 -13.13 -7.22
C GLY A 168 10.43 -12.05 -6.32
N LEU A 169 11.20 -10.99 -6.02
CA LEU A 169 10.72 -9.86 -5.21
C LEU A 169 9.47 -9.20 -5.84
N LEU A 170 9.55 -8.79 -7.12
CA LEU A 170 8.40 -8.20 -7.81
C LEU A 170 7.20 -9.17 -7.87
N ALA A 171 7.46 -10.48 -8.03
CA ALA A 171 6.40 -11.48 -8.00
C ALA A 171 5.73 -11.55 -6.62
N ASN A 172 6.51 -11.50 -5.54
CA ASN A 172 6.01 -11.52 -4.17
C ASN A 172 5.26 -10.24 -3.81
N GLU A 173 5.72 -9.06 -4.24
CA GLU A 173 4.99 -7.79 -4.10
C GLU A 173 3.62 -7.86 -4.80
N LEU A 174 3.60 -8.26 -6.07
CA LEU A 174 2.36 -8.43 -6.83
C LEU A 174 1.42 -9.44 -6.17
N ALA A 175 1.95 -10.59 -5.74
CA ALA A 175 1.16 -11.63 -5.09
C ALA A 175 0.59 -11.14 -3.76
N TYR A 176 1.41 -10.49 -2.93
CA TYR A 176 0.99 -9.92 -1.65
C TYR A 176 -0.16 -8.94 -1.86
N VAL A 177 0.06 -7.91 -2.68
CA VAL A 177 -0.95 -6.87 -2.90
C VAL A 177 -2.25 -7.45 -3.47
N ALA A 178 -2.18 -8.44 -4.36
CA ALA A 178 -3.37 -9.07 -4.93
C ALA A 178 -4.09 -10.07 -4.00
N SER A 179 -3.47 -10.53 -2.91
CA SER A 179 -3.98 -11.64 -2.08
C SER A 179 -4.27 -11.30 -0.63
N VAL A 180 -3.88 -10.11 -0.14
CA VAL A 180 -4.19 -9.67 1.23
C VAL A 180 -5.69 -9.85 1.50
N PRO A 181 -6.09 -10.70 2.47
CA PRO A 181 -7.50 -10.89 2.78
C PRO A 181 -8.04 -9.63 3.44
N PHE A 182 -9.28 -9.27 3.08
CA PHE A 182 -10.02 -8.19 3.73
C PHE A 182 -10.01 -8.37 5.25
N VAL A 183 -9.50 -7.37 5.94
CA VAL A 183 -9.70 -7.23 7.39
C VAL A 183 -10.77 -6.17 7.56
N SER A 184 -12.02 -6.60 7.81
CA SER A 184 -13.02 -5.66 8.32
C SER A 184 -12.41 -5.02 9.56
N PRO A 185 -12.36 -3.68 9.68
CA PRO A 185 -12.14 -3.12 11.00
C PRO A 185 -13.21 -3.75 11.90
N LEU A 186 -12.80 -4.26 13.07
CA LEU A 186 -13.77 -4.68 14.08
C LEU A 186 -14.75 -3.52 14.22
N PRO A 187 -16.08 -3.76 14.29
CA PRO A 187 -17.03 -2.69 14.54
C PRO A 187 -16.53 -1.91 15.74
N ILE A 188 -16.08 -0.68 15.51
CA ILE A 188 -15.74 0.23 16.60
C ILE A 188 -17.06 0.40 17.33
N PRO A 189 -17.17 0.01 18.63
CA PRO A 189 -18.43 0.16 19.34
C PRO A 189 -18.87 1.62 19.21
N GLU A 190 -20.07 1.85 18.69
CA GLU A 190 -20.55 3.21 18.50
C GLU A 190 -20.53 3.98 19.84
N PRO A 191 -20.39 5.31 19.84
CA PRO A 191 -20.36 6.11 21.06
C PRO A 191 -21.53 5.80 22.01
N GLU A 192 -22.70 5.42 21.47
CA GLU A 192 -23.86 5.01 22.24
C GLU A 192 -23.62 3.72 23.04
N ILE A 193 -22.82 2.77 22.56
CA ILE A 193 -22.50 1.54 23.30
C ILE A 193 -21.69 1.87 24.56
N TYR A 194 -20.73 2.79 24.45
CA TYR A 194 -19.98 3.28 25.60
C TYR A 194 -20.88 4.05 26.58
N ALA A 195 -21.81 4.86 26.06
CA ALA A 195 -22.78 5.57 26.88
C ALA A 195 -23.73 4.61 27.61
N MET A 196 -24.20 3.55 26.96
CA MET A 196 -25.09 2.54 27.53
C MET A 196 -24.37 1.66 28.56
N LEU A 197 -23.10 1.32 28.32
CA LEU A 197 -22.25 0.63 29.30
C LEU A 197 -22.05 1.49 30.56
N LEU A 198 -21.71 2.77 30.38
CA LEU A 198 -21.54 3.71 31.50
C LEU A 198 -22.85 3.95 32.24
N ALA A 199 -23.96 4.07 31.52
CA ALA A 199 -25.30 4.18 32.12
C ALA A 199 -25.66 2.91 32.91
N GLY A 200 -25.40 1.73 32.36
CA GLY A 200 -25.62 0.45 33.03
C GLY A 200 -24.79 0.29 34.31
N LEU A 201 -23.50 0.65 34.27
CA LEU A 201 -22.61 0.66 35.44
C LEU A 201 -23.06 1.68 36.49
N GLY A 202 -23.50 2.87 36.07
CA GLY A 202 -24.07 3.89 36.94
C GLY A 202 -25.33 3.39 37.66
N LEU A 203 -26.22 2.71 36.96
CA LEU A 203 -27.45 2.11 37.50
C LEU A 203 -27.14 1.02 38.53
N LEU A 204 -26.18 0.13 38.24
CA LEU A 204 -25.73 -0.92 39.16
C LEU A 204 -25.10 -0.32 40.43
N GLY A 205 -24.26 0.70 40.28
CA GLY A 205 -23.69 1.43 41.41
C GLY A 205 -24.77 2.08 42.30
N PHE A 206 -25.79 2.69 41.68
CA PHE A 206 -26.92 3.29 42.37
C PHE A 206 -27.75 2.25 43.14
N VAL A 207 -28.07 1.11 42.52
CA VAL A 207 -28.81 0.01 43.17
C VAL A 207 -28.01 -0.58 44.34
N ALA A 208 -26.70 -0.77 44.18
CA ALA A 208 -25.83 -1.27 45.24
C ALA A 208 -25.76 -0.29 46.44
N ARG A 209 -25.76 1.02 46.19
CA ARG A 209 -25.82 2.05 47.24
C ARG A 209 -27.12 1.99 48.05
N ARG A 210 -28.27 1.89 47.38
CA ARG A 210 -29.58 1.83 48.06
C ARG A 210 -29.72 0.62 48.98
N ARG A 211 -29.12 -0.52 48.60
CA ARG A 211 -29.11 -1.73 49.44
C ARG A 211 -28.31 -1.57 50.72
N LYS A 212 -27.28 -0.70 50.74
CA LYS A 212 -26.53 -0.38 51.98
C LYS A 212 -27.30 0.56 52.90
N GLU A 213 -28.10 1.47 52.36
CA GLU A 213 -28.93 2.41 53.15
C GLU A 213 -30.19 1.75 53.74
N SER A 214 -30.57 0.55 53.28
CA SER A 214 -31.74 -0.20 53.78
C SER A 214 -31.42 -1.21 54.90
N VAL A 215 -30.16 -1.25 55.38
CA VAL A 215 -29.72 -2.07 56.52
C VAL A 215 -29.45 -1.14 57.70
N ILE A 216 -30.52 -0.60 58.29
CA ILE A 216 -30.60 -0.01 59.64
C ILE A 216 -31.98 -0.36 60.20
#